data_AF-A0A8X8KS84-F1
#
_entry.id   AF-A0A8X8KS84-F1
#
_cell.length_a   1.000
_cell.length_b   1.000
_cell.length_c   1.000
_cell.angle_alpha   90.00
_cell.angle_beta   90.00
_cell.angle_gamma   90.00
#
_symmetry.space_group_name_H-M   'P 1'
#
loop_
_entity.id
_entity.type
_entity.pdbx_description
1 polymer ?
#
loop_
_entity_poly.entity_id
_entity_poly.type
_entity_poly.pdbx_seq_one_letter_code
_entity_poly.pdbx_strand_id
1 'polypeptide(L)'
;MMRLMLPRLSALMAVPVLLAACATPPAPVAARLSTENLTVTLSDGTDCTAPASPEGRFDRCNADLGWQIAPDLPANPLRQVVEAVFTGIGAETALAPMARITLTDAAGRSKEFISPEPLDLSNFGD
;
A
#
# COMPACT_ATOMS: atom_id res chain seq x y z
N MET A 1 69.54 9.62 22.74
CA MET A 1 68.33 10.23 23.33
C MET A 1 67.16 9.94 22.40
N MET A 2 66.21 9.13 22.88
CA MET A 2 65.06 8.61 22.15
C MET A 2 63.92 9.63 22.15
N ARG A 3 63.34 9.94 20.99
CA ARG A 3 62.01 10.57 20.87
C ARG A 3 61.25 9.93 19.70
N LEU A 4 60.47 8.91 20.03
CA LEU A 4 59.28 8.52 19.27
C LEU A 4 58.28 9.67 19.33
N MET A 5 57.75 10.09 18.19
CA MET A 5 56.43 10.76 18.13
C MET A 5 55.85 10.64 16.71
N LEU A 6 55.09 9.57 16.47
CA LEU A 6 54.15 9.48 15.35
C LEU A 6 52.94 10.39 15.64
N PRO A 7 52.47 11.19 14.66
CA PRO A 7 51.11 11.68 14.69
C PRO A 7 50.30 11.14 13.49
N ARG A 8 49.32 10.29 13.85
CA ARG A 8 47.94 10.31 13.31
C ARG A 8 47.74 9.92 11.85
N LEU A 9 48.01 8.65 11.52
CA LEU A 9 47.10 7.91 10.62
C LEU A 9 45.77 7.71 11.37
N SER A 10 44.73 8.51 11.14
CA SER A 10 43.32 8.17 11.49
C SER A 10 42.33 9.26 11.05
N ALA A 11 42.28 9.62 9.76
CA ALA A 11 41.25 10.56 9.29
C ALA A 11 40.73 10.25 7.88
N LEU A 12 40.70 8.97 7.47
CA LEU A 12 40.18 8.59 6.16
C LEU A 12 39.07 7.52 6.19
N MET A 13 38.43 7.28 7.34
CA MET A 13 37.42 6.22 7.48
C MET A 13 36.12 6.70 8.14
N ALA A 14 35.62 7.88 7.76
CA ALA A 14 34.35 8.41 8.30
C ALA A 14 33.30 8.73 7.22
N VAL A 15 33.54 8.37 5.96
CA VAL A 15 32.63 8.71 4.85
C VAL A 15 31.49 7.70 4.61
N PRO A 16 31.60 6.38 4.82
CA PRO A 16 30.54 5.46 4.38
C PRO A 16 29.32 5.38 5.32
N VAL A 17 29.37 5.94 6.54
CA VAL A 17 28.28 5.83 7.53
C VAL A 17 27.13 6.81 7.28
N LEU A 18 27.36 7.90 6.54
CA LEU A 18 26.32 8.92 6.27
C LEU A 18 25.33 8.53 5.16
N LEU A 19 25.63 7.51 4.34
CA LEU A 19 24.80 7.11 3.19
C LEU A 19 23.67 6.13 3.55
N ALA A 20 23.69 5.51 4.74
CA ALA A 20 22.66 4.55 5.14
C ALA A 20 21.35 5.20 5.63
N ALA A 21 21.32 6.52 5.82
CA ALA A 21 20.18 7.23 6.39
C ALA A 21 19.10 7.67 5.36
N CYS A 22 19.26 7.33 4.08
CA CYS A 22 18.30 7.69 3.02
C CYS A 22 17.59 6.48 2.40
N ALA A 23 17.35 5.41 3.16
CA ALA A 23 16.45 4.35 2.72
C ALA A 23 14.99 4.85 2.84
N THR A 24 14.37 5.23 1.73
CA THR A 24 12.93 5.54 1.70
C THR A 24 12.12 4.26 1.88
N PRO A 25 11.16 4.22 2.81
CA PRO A 25 10.29 3.06 2.96
C PRO A 25 9.50 2.83 1.66
N PRO A 26 9.20 1.56 1.33
CA PRO A 26 8.45 1.22 0.13
C PRO A 26 7.05 1.84 0.20
N ALA A 27 6.62 2.47 -0.90
CA ALA A 27 5.37 3.21 -0.96
C ALA A 27 4.23 2.31 -1.48
N PRO A 28 2.97 2.51 -1.06
CA PRO A 28 1.84 1.78 -1.64
C PRO A 28 1.66 2.08 -3.13
N VAL A 29 1.52 1.03 -3.95
CA VAL A 29 1.30 1.16 -5.40
C VAL A 29 -0.04 0.61 -5.87
N ALA A 30 -0.64 -0.34 -5.13
CA ALA A 30 -1.98 -0.84 -5.38
C ALA A 30 -2.70 -1.21 -4.07
N ALA A 31 -4.02 -1.15 -4.06
CA ALA A 31 -4.85 -1.65 -2.96
C ALA A 31 -6.08 -2.37 -3.53
N ARG A 32 -6.33 -3.58 -3.03
CA ARG A 32 -7.42 -4.46 -3.47
C ARG A 32 -8.27 -4.85 -2.28
N LEU A 33 -9.57 -4.64 -2.39
CA LEU A 33 -10.53 -5.05 -1.37
C LEU A 33 -11.31 -6.28 -1.87
N SER A 34 -11.35 -7.29 -1.01
CA SER A 34 -12.25 -8.43 -1.11
C SER A 34 -13.25 -8.38 0.04
N THR A 35 -14.20 -9.32 0.07
CA THR A 35 -15.17 -9.42 1.18
C THR A 35 -14.49 -9.64 2.53
N GLU A 36 -13.36 -10.35 2.55
CA GLU A 36 -12.69 -10.77 3.79
C GLU A 36 -11.42 -9.99 4.09
N ASN A 37 -10.72 -9.52 3.06
CA ASN A 37 -9.36 -8.99 3.20
C ASN A 37 -9.15 -7.72 2.39
N LEU A 38 -8.36 -6.80 2.98
CA LEU A 38 -7.66 -5.72 2.30
C LEU A 38 -6.24 -6.18 1.99
N THR A 39 -5.84 -6.10 0.72
CA THR A 39 -4.46 -6.39 0.27
C THR A 39 -3.85 -5.12 -0.32
N VAL A 40 -2.67 -4.73 0.15
CA VAL A 40 -1.91 -3.58 -0.32
C VAL A 40 -0.58 -4.05 -0.88
N THR A 41 -0.30 -3.72 -2.14
CA THR A 41 0.99 -4.00 -2.77
C THR A 41 1.88 -2.78 -2.67
N LEU A 42 3.11 -2.97 -2.20
CA LEU A 42 4.12 -1.93 -2.05
C LEU A 42 5.06 -1.88 -3.27
N SER A 43 5.81 -0.78 -3.41
CA SER A 43 6.72 -0.55 -4.54
C SER A 43 7.89 -1.54 -4.63
N ASP A 44 8.18 -2.27 -3.56
CA ASP A 44 9.18 -3.34 -3.52
C ASP A 44 8.58 -4.72 -3.86
N GLY A 45 7.28 -4.78 -4.19
CA GLY A 45 6.56 -6.00 -4.48
C GLY A 45 6.02 -6.73 -3.24
N THR A 46 6.21 -6.19 -2.03
CA THR A 46 5.63 -6.77 -0.81
C THR A 46 4.12 -6.59 -0.81
N ASP A 47 3.39 -7.68 -0.55
CA ASP A 47 1.95 -7.65 -0.31
C ASP A 47 1.64 -7.69 1.18
N CYS A 48 0.88 -6.70 1.64
CA CYS A 48 0.41 -6.56 3.01
C CYS A 48 -1.08 -6.85 3.07
N THR A 49 -1.45 -7.89 3.81
CA THR A 49 -2.85 -8.35 3.92
C THR A 49 -3.37 -8.20 5.34
N ALA A 50 -4.59 -7.68 5.47
CA ALA A 50 -5.31 -7.56 6.72
C ALA A 50 -6.80 -7.89 6.52
N PRO A 51 -7.52 -8.31 7.58
CA PRO A 51 -8.96 -8.45 7.52
C PRO A 51 -9.62 -7.13 7.08
N ALA A 52 -10.65 -7.23 6.24
CA ALA A 52 -11.42 -6.07 5.80
C ALA A 52 -12.16 -5.44 6.99
N SER A 53 -11.77 -4.23 7.35
CA SER A 53 -12.43 -3.40 8.37
C SER A 53 -12.50 -1.94 7.90
N PRO A 54 -13.48 -1.14 8.37
CA PRO A 54 -13.62 0.26 7.98
C PRO A 54 -12.35 1.08 8.21
N GLU A 55 -11.57 0.72 9.22
CA GLU A 55 -10.28 1.33 9.52
C GLU A 55 -9.38 0.33 10.25
N GLY A 56 -8.07 0.59 10.23
CA GLY A 56 -7.09 -0.19 10.95
C GLY A 56 -5.66 0.20 10.61
N ARG A 57 -4.71 -0.64 11.02
CA ARG A 57 -3.28 -0.45 10.79
C ARG A 57 -2.57 -1.78 10.57
N PHE A 58 -1.57 -1.77 9.69
CA PHE A 58 -0.74 -2.93 9.44
C PHE A 58 0.39 -2.99 10.47
N ASP A 59 0.29 -3.90 11.45
CA ASP A 59 1.32 -4.02 12.50
C ASP A 59 2.62 -4.69 12.02
N ARG A 60 2.56 -5.51 10.96
CA ARG A 60 3.68 -6.34 10.47
C ARG A 60 3.99 -6.17 8.98
N CYS A 61 3.51 -5.09 8.37
CA CYS A 61 3.90 -4.70 7.02
C CYS A 61 5.17 -3.85 7.13
N ASN A 62 6.14 -4.00 6.22
CA ASN A 62 7.41 -3.23 6.21
C ASN A 62 7.23 -1.70 6.15
N ALA A 63 5.99 -1.22 6.04
CA ALA A 63 5.59 0.16 6.17
C ALA A 63 4.51 0.28 7.26
N ASP A 64 4.72 1.18 8.21
CA ASP A 64 3.72 1.56 9.21
C ASP A 64 2.59 2.34 8.52
N LEU A 65 1.54 1.61 8.12
CA LEU A 65 0.45 2.09 7.27
C LEU A 65 -0.89 1.88 7.99
N GLY A 66 -1.59 2.98 8.23
CA GLY A 66 -3.02 2.98 8.56
C GLY A 66 -3.87 2.92 7.29
N TRP A 67 -5.09 2.38 7.40
CA TRP A 67 -6.07 2.42 6.32
C TRP A 67 -7.43 2.93 6.81
N GLN A 68 -8.17 3.52 5.86
CA GLN A 68 -9.59 3.83 5.99
C GLN A 68 -10.30 3.38 4.70
N ILE A 69 -11.46 2.74 4.86
CA ILE A 69 -12.29 2.24 3.78
C ILE A 69 -13.62 2.98 3.84
N ALA A 70 -13.90 3.75 2.80
CA ALA A 70 -15.18 4.40 2.61
C ALA A 70 -15.92 3.73 1.45
N PRO A 71 -17.22 3.42 1.57
CA PRO A 71 -18.02 2.98 0.43
C PRO A 71 -17.92 4.00 -0.69
N ASP A 72 -17.47 3.56 -1.86
CA ASP A 72 -17.46 4.37 -3.08
C ASP A 72 -18.59 3.81 -3.92
N LEU A 73 -19.78 4.34 -3.69
CA LEU A 73 -21.00 3.96 -4.39
C LEU A 73 -21.27 5.03 -5.45
N PRO A 74 -20.61 5.00 -6.62
CA PRO A 74 -21.10 5.79 -7.73
C PRO A 74 -22.55 5.37 -8.01
N ALA A 75 -23.36 6.29 -8.51
CA ALA A 75 -24.74 6.04 -8.90
C ALA A 75 -24.82 5.16 -10.17
N ASN A 76 -24.25 3.96 -10.13
CA ASN A 76 -24.17 3.01 -11.23
C ASN A 76 -25.32 1.98 -11.10
N PRO A 77 -26.44 2.16 -11.83
CA PRO A 77 -27.55 1.22 -11.77
C PRO A 77 -27.19 -0.16 -12.31
N LEU A 78 -26.27 -0.27 -13.26
CA LEU A 78 -25.83 -1.57 -13.79
C LEU A 78 -25.12 -2.39 -12.71
N ARG A 79 -24.32 -1.74 -11.87
CA ARG A 79 -23.67 -2.36 -10.71
C ARG A 79 -24.71 -2.99 -9.78
N GLN A 80 -25.78 -2.26 -9.44
CA GLN A 80 -26.84 -2.75 -8.56
C GLN A 80 -27.58 -3.96 -9.15
N VAL A 81 -27.84 -3.95 -10.47
CA VAL A 81 -28.46 -5.09 -11.15
C VAL A 81 -27.55 -6.32 -11.09
N VAL A 82 -26.26 -6.16 -11.36
CA VAL A 82 -25.28 -7.26 -11.27
C VAL A 82 -25.20 -7.80 -9.85
N GLU A 83 -25.08 -6.92 -8.85
CA GLU A 83 -25.07 -7.31 -7.43
C GLU A 83 -26.34 -8.08 -7.04
N ALA A 84 -27.51 -7.65 -7.49
CA ALA A 84 -28.77 -8.35 -7.25
C ALA A 84 -28.80 -9.75 -7.89
N VAL A 85 -28.25 -9.92 -9.11
CA VAL A 85 -28.17 -11.25 -9.75
C VAL A 85 -27.25 -12.19 -8.98
N PHE A 86 -26.05 -11.73 -8.61
CA PHE A 86 -25.09 -12.55 -7.86
C PHE A 86 -25.60 -12.91 -6.47
N THR A 87 -26.33 -12.00 -5.83
CA THR A 87 -27.03 -12.28 -4.57
C THR A 87 -28.15 -13.31 -4.76
N GLY A 88 -28.92 -13.23 -5.85
CA GLY A 88 -29.99 -14.18 -6.16
C GLY A 88 -29.52 -15.62 -6.36
N ILE A 89 -28.23 -15.84 -6.68
CA ILE A 89 -27.63 -17.16 -6.87
C ILE A 89 -26.68 -17.57 -5.72
N GLY A 90 -26.57 -16.76 -4.64
CA GLY A 90 -25.69 -17.04 -3.50
C GLY A 90 -24.19 -16.91 -3.79
N ALA A 91 -23.81 -16.01 -4.70
CA ALA A 91 -22.44 -15.78 -5.16
C ALA A 91 -21.96 -14.35 -4.84
N GLU A 92 -22.36 -13.79 -3.70
CA GLU A 92 -22.07 -12.41 -3.29
C GLU A 92 -20.57 -12.13 -3.19
N THR A 93 -19.78 -13.14 -2.82
CA THR A 93 -18.32 -13.05 -2.68
C THR A 93 -17.58 -13.03 -4.01
N ALA A 94 -18.26 -13.32 -5.13
CA ALA A 94 -17.67 -13.25 -6.46
C ALA A 94 -17.46 -11.80 -6.94
N LEU A 95 -18.16 -10.84 -6.33
CA LEU A 95 -18.02 -9.43 -6.65
C LEU A 95 -17.14 -8.74 -5.61
N ALA A 96 -16.03 -8.17 -6.06
CA ALA A 96 -15.19 -7.34 -5.20
C ALA A 96 -15.96 -6.08 -4.76
N PRO A 97 -15.91 -5.70 -3.46
CA PRO A 97 -16.59 -4.50 -2.95
C PRO A 97 -16.10 -3.21 -3.62
N MET A 98 -17.03 -2.28 -3.88
CA MET A 98 -16.68 -0.93 -4.32
C MET A 98 -16.37 -0.03 -3.13
N ALA A 99 -15.13 0.42 -3.05
CA ALA A 99 -14.68 1.26 -1.96
C ALA A 99 -13.51 2.15 -2.36
N ARG A 100 -13.45 3.29 -1.69
CA ARG A 100 -12.30 4.17 -1.64
C ARG A 100 -11.45 3.76 -0.45
N ILE A 101 -10.18 3.51 -0.70
CA ILE A 101 -9.21 3.10 0.30
C ILE A 101 -8.19 4.22 0.44
N THR A 102 -8.11 4.80 1.63
CA THR A 102 -7.10 5.80 1.96
C THR A 102 -6.05 5.14 2.84
N LEU A 103 -4.82 5.10 2.37
CA LEU A 103 -3.67 4.62 3.12
C LEU A 103 -2.87 5.80 3.65
N THR A 104 -2.51 5.78 4.93
CA THR A 104 -1.75 6.86 5.59
C THR A 104 -0.50 6.28 6.25
N ASP A 105 0.66 6.84 5.90
CA ASP A 105 1.94 6.40 6.48
C ASP A 105 2.26 7.04 7.83
N ALA A 106 3.34 6.59 8.48
CA ALA A 106 3.85 7.15 9.73
C ALA A 106 4.21 8.64 9.66
N ALA A 107 4.52 9.16 8.47
CA ALA A 107 4.79 10.58 8.26
C ALA A 107 3.51 11.41 8.06
N GLY A 108 2.33 10.78 8.10
CA GLY A 108 1.02 11.41 7.90
C GLY A 108 0.69 11.68 6.44
N ARG A 109 1.43 11.10 5.49
CA ARG A 109 1.13 11.24 4.05
C ARG A 109 0.07 10.22 3.67
N SER A 110 -0.97 10.68 2.98
CA SER A 110 -2.06 9.83 2.53
C SER A 110 -2.03 9.59 1.03
N LYS A 111 -2.37 8.37 0.62
CA LYS A 111 -2.58 7.99 -0.78
C LYS A 111 -3.91 7.26 -0.92
N GLU A 112 -4.64 7.59 -1.98
CA GLU A 112 -5.97 7.08 -2.23
C GLU A 112 -5.97 6.03 -3.35
N PHE A 113 -6.81 5.02 -3.22
CA PHE A 113 -7.04 3.96 -4.18
C PHE A 113 -8.54 3.69 -4.31
N ILE A 114 -8.96 3.26 -5.51
CA ILE A 114 -10.32 2.79 -5.77
C ILE A 114 -10.27 1.28 -5.99
N SER A 115 -11.13 0.57 -5.26
CA SER A 115 -11.38 -0.85 -5.47
C SER A 115 -12.80 -1.04 -6.02
N PRO A 116 -13.01 -1.93 -7.01
CA PRO A 116 -11.97 -2.50 -7.87
C PRO A 116 -11.25 -1.43 -8.69
N GLU A 117 -10.02 -1.71 -9.12
CA GLU A 117 -9.27 -0.80 -9.97
C GLU A 117 -10.01 -0.59 -11.31
N PRO A 118 -10.23 0.66 -11.75
CA PRO A 118 -10.88 0.92 -13.03
C PRO A 118 -10.11 0.31 -14.19
N LEU A 119 -10.82 -0.30 -15.13
CA LEU A 119 -10.21 -0.79 -16.37
C LEU A 119 -9.75 0.39 -17.22
N ASP A 120 -8.50 0.37 -17.66
CA ASP A 120 -8.01 1.27 -18.69
C ASP A 120 -8.44 0.78 -20.07
N LEU A 121 -9.51 1.38 -20.60
CA LEU A 121 -10.08 1.01 -21.91
C LEU A 121 -9.27 1.55 -23.10
N SER A 122 -8.22 2.35 -22.87
CA SER A 122 -7.41 2.92 -23.97
C SER A 122 -6.55 1.88 -24.70
N ASN A 123 -6.33 0.70 -24.10
CA ASN A 123 -5.53 -0.40 -24.67
C ASN A 123 -6.36 -1.49 -25.40
N PHE A 124 -7.68 -1.33 -25.55
CA PHE A 124 -8.56 -2.34 -26.18
C PHE A 124 -8.81 -2.09 -27.69
N GLY A 125 -7.93 -1.35 -28.37
CA GLY A 125 -8.19 -0.79 -29.71
C GLY A 125 -7.21 -1.16 -30.84
N ASP A 126 -6.36 -2.17 -30.67
CA ASP A 126 -5.46 -2.70 -31.73
C ASP A 126 -5.99 -4.00 -32.38
#